data_AF-A0A0R2EYC9-F1
#
_entry.id   AF-A0A0R2EYC9-F1
#
_cell.length_a   1.000
_cell.length_b   1.000
_cell.length_c   1.000
_cell.angle_alpha   90.00
_cell.angle_beta   90.00
_cell.angle_gamma   90.00
#
_symmetry.space_group_name_H-M   'P 1'
#
loop_
_entity.id
_entity.type
_entity.pdbx_description
1 polymer ?
#
loop_
_entity_poly.entity_id
_entity_poly.type
_entity_poly.pdbx_seq_one_letter_code
_entity_poly.pdbx_strand_id
1 'polypeptide(L)' 'MVKDNNGNEIKYHDVLINEDGVIGFVVSGTNFKGKTTLGVVNSNIGLNDKLETFPDGVWEIVGNLETGKELEEVR' A
#
# COMPACT_ATOMS: atom_id res chain seq x y z
N MET A 1 2.00 12.00 4.07
CA MET A 1 0.94 10.97 4.04
C MET A 1 0.56 10.81 2.59
N VAL A 2 0.53 9.59 2.08
CA VAL A 2 0.10 9.32 0.70
C VAL A 2 -1.34 8.82 0.79
N LYS A 3 -2.20 9.30 -0.11
CA LYS A 3 -3.61 8.97 -0.12
C LYS A 3 -4.00 8.20 -1.38
N ASP A 4 -4.97 7.31 -1.19
CA ASP A 4 -5.64 6.61 -2.28
C ASP A 4 -6.61 7.55 -3.03
N ASN A 5 -7.25 7.05 -4.09
CA ASN A 5 -8.20 7.80 -4.93
C ASN A 5 -9.45 8.24 -4.19
N ASN A 6 -9.76 7.59 -3.06
CA ASN A 6 -10.88 7.91 -2.20
C ASN A 6 -10.48 8.87 -1.06
N GLY A 7 -9.22 9.28 -1.00
CA GLY A 7 -8.66 10.16 0.03
C GLY A 7 -8.30 9.44 1.34
N ASN A 8 -8.35 8.10 1.37
CA ASN A 8 -7.93 7.28 2.50
C ASN A 8 -6.40 7.25 2.59
N GLU A 9 -5.88 7.18 3.81
CA GLU A 9 -4.44 7.07 4.02
C GLU A 9 -3.96 5.64 3.72
N ILE A 10 -2.93 5.53 2.88
CA ILE A 10 -2.26 4.27 2.57
C ILE A 10 -1.28 3.92 3.70
N LYS A 11 -1.37 2.68 4.19
CA LYS A 11 -0.63 2.15 5.33
C LYS A 11 0.16 0.90 4.97
N TYR A 12 1.09 0.54 5.86
CA TYR A 12 1.82 -0.71 5.77
C TYR A 12 0.85 -1.89 5.71
N HIS A 13 1.16 -2.90 4.89
CA HIS A 13 0.32 -4.07 4.60
C HIS A 13 -0.95 -3.83 3.79
N ASP A 14 -1.26 -2.61 3.38
CA ASP A 14 -2.35 -2.39 2.42
C ASP A 14 -2.06 -3.10 1.09
N VAL A 15 -3.14 -3.53 0.45
CA VAL A 15 -3.15 -4.04 -0.92
C VAL A 15 -3.76 -2.96 -1.79
N LEU A 16 -3.04 -2.55 -2.83
CA LEU A 16 -3.42 -1.49 -3.73
C LEU A 16 -3.74 -2.05 -5.12
N ILE A 17 -4.64 -1.38 -5.83
CA ILE A 17 -4.85 -1.55 -7.27
C ILE A 17 -4.80 -0.20 -7.97
N ASN A 18 -4.24 -0.13 -9.17
CA ASN A 18 -4.29 1.09 -10.00
C ASN A 18 -5.31 0.94 -11.15
N GLU A 19 -5.48 2.00 -11.95
CA GLU A 19 -6.41 2.01 -13.09
C GLU A 19 -6.11 0.95 -14.17
N ASP A 20 -4.85 0.51 -14.29
CA ASP A 20 -4.43 -0.55 -15.20
C ASP A 20 -4.69 -1.97 -14.65
N GLY A 21 -5.27 -2.09 -13.44
CA GLY A 21 -5.50 -3.35 -12.75
C GLY A 21 -4.22 -3.98 -12.16
N VAL A 22 -3.13 -3.22 -12.06
CA VAL A 22 -1.90 -3.67 -11.42
C VAL A 22 -2.13 -3.74 -9.91
N ILE A 23 -1.86 -4.90 -9.32
CA ILE A 23 -1.92 -5.10 -7.88
C ILE A 23 -0.55 -4.82 -7.27
N GLY A 24 -0.52 -4.06 -6.17
CA GLY A 24 0.67 -3.76 -5.40
C GLY A 24 0.47 -4.04 -3.91
N PHE A 25 1.55 -4.40 -3.22
CA PHE A 25 1.55 -4.64 -1.77
C PHE A 25 2.39 -3.57 -1.09
N VAL A 26 1.83 -2.93 -0.06
CA VAL A 26 2.53 -1.87 0.66
C VAL A 26 3.49 -2.47 1.67
N VAL A 27 4.77 -2.13 1.50
CA VAL A 27 5.87 -2.55 2.37
C VAL A 27 6.54 -1.33 3.00
N SER A 28 7.28 -1.55 4.08
CA SER A 28 8.16 -0.54 4.66
C SER A 28 9.60 -0.84 4.25
N GLY A 29 10.36 0.21 3.94
CA GLY A 29 11.77 0.12 3.60
C GLY A 29 12.54 1.27 4.22
N THR A 30 13.80 1.02 4.57
CA THR A 30 14.70 2.04 5.12
C THR A 30 15.64 2.51 4.02
N ASN A 31 15.67 3.81 3.76
CA ASN A 31 16.61 4.37 2.79
C ASN A 31 18.03 4.54 3.38
N PHE A 32 19.01 4.87 2.54
CA PHE A 32 20.41 5.07 2.94
C PHE A 32 20.64 6.17 4.00
N LYS A 33 19.65 7.05 4.23
CA LYS A 33 19.68 8.09 5.27
C LYS A 33 19.06 7.60 6.59
N GLY A 34 18.69 6.32 6.69
CA GLY A 34 18.06 5.75 7.88
C GLY A 34 16.58 6.10 8.05
N LYS A 35 15.93 6.71 7.06
CA LYS A 35 14.52 7.06 7.13
C LYS A 35 13.66 5.90 6.60
N THR A 36 12.71 5.46 7.40
CA THR A 36 11.66 4.50 7.00
C THR A 36 10.64 5.19 6.10
N THR A 37 10.36 4.60 4.95
CA THR A 37 9.38 5.04 3.95
C THR A 37 8.52 3.87 3.51
N LEU A 38 7.32 4.15 3.00
CA LEU A 38 6.47 3.14 2.39
C LEU A 38 6.84 2.94 0.92
N GLY A 39 6.76 1.71 0.46
CA GLY A 39 6.92 1.33 -0.95
C GLY A 39 5.76 0.44 -1.38
N VAL A 40 5.58 0.32 -2.69
CA VAL A 40 4.65 -0.61 -3.31
C VAL A 40 5.45 -1.64 -4.10
N VAL A 41 5.18 -2.91 -3.85
CA VAL A 41 5.89 -4.02 -4.50
C VAL A 41 4.93 -5.05 -5.08
N ASN A 42 5.34 -5.69 -6.16
CA ASN A 42 4.75 -6.92 -6.66
C ASN A 42 5.83 -7.72 -7.41
N SER A 43 6.30 -8.80 -6.78
CA SER A 43 7.38 -9.64 -7.30
C SER A 43 7.02 -10.41 -8.56
N ASN A 44 5.72 -10.67 -8.81
CA ASN A 44 5.28 -11.41 -10.00
C ASN A 44 5.48 -10.61 -11.29
N ILE A 45 5.50 -9.27 -11.19
CA ILE A 45 5.63 -8.35 -12.33
C ILE A 45 6.86 -7.44 -12.21
N GLY A 46 7.69 -7.62 -11.19
CA GLY A 46 8.90 -6.81 -10.96
C GLY A 46 8.62 -5.37 -10.49
N LEU A 47 7.44 -5.09 -9.93
CA LEU A 47 7.12 -3.78 -9.35
C LEU A 47 7.88 -3.62 -8.02
N ASN A 48 8.65 -2.54 -7.90
CA ASN A 48 9.35 -2.17 -6.67
C ASN A 48 9.64 -0.67 -6.68
N ASP A 49 8.70 0.11 -6.15
CA ASP A 49 8.80 1.56 -6.16
C ASP A 49 8.44 2.18 -4.81
N LYS A 50 8.89 3.43 -4.64
CA LYS A 50 8.53 4.24 -3.47
C LYS A 50 7.15 4.81 -3.65
N LEU A 51 6.34 4.73 -2.61
CA LEU A 51 4.96 5.20 -2.67
C LEU A 51 4.89 6.71 -2.91
N GLU A 52 5.88 7.49 -2.42
CA GLU A 52 5.94 8.94 -2.63
C GLU A 52 6.27 9.37 -4.07
N THR A 53 6.59 8.41 -4.96
CA THR A 53 6.83 8.69 -6.38
C THR A 53 5.54 8.73 -7.18
N PHE A 54 4.45 8.18 -6.63
CA PHE A 54 3.13 8.21 -7.24
C PHE A 54 2.32 9.40 -6.71
N PRO A 55 1.59 10.12 -7.57
CA PRO A 55 0.60 11.10 -7.15
C PRO A 55 -0.48 10.47 -6.26
N ASP A 56 -1.00 11.26 -5.31
CA ASP A 56 -2.21 10.89 -4.57
C ASP A 56 -3.35 10.62 -5.57
N GLY A 57 -4.08 9.53 -5.34
CA GLY A 57 -5.20 9.11 -6.17
C GLY A 57 -4.91 8.17 -7.34
N VAL A 58 -3.66 7.81 -7.57
CA VAL A 58 -3.30 6.78 -8.57
C VAL A 58 -3.67 5.36 -8.11
N TRP A 59 -3.66 5.13 -6.80
CA TRP A 59 -3.93 3.84 -6.20
C TRP A 59 -5.27 3.85 -5.46
N GLU A 60 -5.93 2.70 -5.44
CA GLU A 60 -7.09 2.41 -4.61
C GLU A 60 -6.75 1.28 -3.63
N ILE A 61 -7.10 1.44 -2.36
CA ILE A 61 -6.92 0.39 -1.35
C ILE A 61 -8.04 -0.64 -1.54
N VAL A 62 -7.67 -1.90 -1.77
CA VAL A 62 -8.61 -3.02 -1.97
C VAL A 62 -8.60 -4.03 -0.83
N GLY A 63 -7.71 -3.86 0.14
CA GLY A 63 -7.62 -4.70 1.32
C GLY A 63 -6.35 -4.45 2.12
N ASN A 64 -6.13 -5.27 3.14
CA ASN A 64 -4.92 -5.24 3.96
C ASN A 64 -4.52 -6.69 4.30
N LEU A 65 -3.21 -6.97 4.28
CA LEU A 65 -2.64 -8.31 4.51
C LEU A 65 -2.49 -8.67 5.99
N GLU A 66 -2.78 -7.76 6.93
CA GLU A 66 -2.84 -8.08 8.35
C GLU A 66 -3.98 -9.07 8.59
N THR A 67 -3.63 -10.35 8.69
CA THR A 67 -4.57 -11.38 9.12
C THR A 67 -4.81 -11.27 10.63
N GLY A 68 -5.86 -10.56 11.03
CA GLY A 68 -6.54 -10.79 12.30
C GLY A 68 -6.45 -9.67 13.34
N LYS A 69 -7.34 -8.67 13.21
CA LYS A 69 -8.11 -8.16 14.37
C LYS A 69 -9.49 -7.61 13.97
N GLU A 70 -10.23 -8.37 13.15
CA GLU A 70 -11.69 -8.32 13.16
C GLU A 70 -12.21 -9.75 13.37
N LEU A 71 -12.14 -10.21 14.61
CA LEU A 71 -13.07 -11.23 15.11
C LEU A 71 -13.62 -10.72 16.44
N GLU A 72 -14.95 -10.72 16.50
CA GLU A 72 -15.87 -10.32 17.58
C GLU A 72 -16.12 -8.80 17.62
N GLU A 73 -17.33 -8.32 17.28
CA GLU A 73 -18.61 -8.76 17.83
C GLU A 73 -19.64 -9.19 16.77
N VAL A 74 -19.98 -10.48 16.77
CA VAL A 74 -21.28 -10.96 16.30
C VAL A 74 -22.16 -11.14 17.53
N ARG A 75 -23.17 -10.26 17.63
CA ARG A 75 -24.38 -10.23 18.50
C ARG A 75 -24.41 -9.17 19.59
#